data_AF-A0A8S3EG33-F1
#
_entry.id   AF-A0A8S3EG33-F1
#
_cell.length_a   1.000
_cell.length_b   1.000
_cell.length_c   1.000
_cell.angle_alpha   90.00
_cell.angle_beta   90.00
_cell.angle_gamma   90.00
#
_symmetry.space_group_name_H-M   'P 1'
#
loop_
_entity.id
_entity.type
_entity.pdbx_description
1 polymer ?
#
loop_
_entity_poly.entity_id
_entity_poly.type
_entity_poly.pdbx_seq_one_letter_code
_entity_poly.pdbx_strand_id
1 'polypeptide(L)'
;FPPVLCLHLLRFEYDYNLSQHRKINDSYSFDYHLDLSEFLENPDCSSCSYKLLSILVHSGDNSSGHYVSFINPALDGQWFKFDDDVVARVAASDAMERNFGGTQDDDGSMYNTSAYMLVYIREDCQKDALCDINQEDIPQNLIARFDYDKKYLLKRRQDMIDNDGFVDIQIILTDDFHIQQTICLTDLICENPVELLQNKRCLRFVQAQHAEIFRVFARRLAYAL
;
A
#
# COMPACT_ATOMS: atom_id res chain seq x y z
N PHE A 1 12.70 27.54 9.90
CA PHE A 1 12.28 26.33 9.15
C PHE A 1 12.26 25.10 10.07
N PRO A 2 11.43 24.06 9.80
CA PRO A 2 11.30 22.86 10.65
C PRO A 2 12.50 21.89 10.55
N PRO A 3 12.73 21.00 11.55
CA PRO A 3 13.83 20.03 11.50
C PRO A 3 13.79 19.10 10.28
N VAL A 4 12.59 18.64 9.89
CA VAL A 4 12.37 17.87 8.66
C VAL A 4 11.57 18.74 7.70
N LEU A 5 12.12 18.98 6.52
CA LEU A 5 11.56 19.82 5.48
C LEU A 5 11.10 18.96 4.31
N CYS A 6 9.79 18.92 4.08
CA CYS A 6 9.17 18.23 2.96
C CYS A 6 8.85 19.23 1.85
N LEU A 7 9.50 19.10 0.69
CA LEU A 7 9.29 19.94 -0.47
C LEU A 7 8.55 19.15 -1.55
N HIS A 8 7.30 19.51 -1.82
CA HIS A 8 6.54 18.97 -2.94
C HIS A 8 6.83 19.78 -4.20
N LEU A 9 7.33 19.11 -5.24
CA LEU A 9 7.51 19.70 -6.56
C LEU A 9 6.17 19.62 -7.30
N LEU A 10 5.64 20.77 -7.70
CA LEU A 10 4.34 20.90 -8.36
C LEU A 10 4.38 20.40 -9.81
N ARG A 11 4.59 19.09 -10.00
CA ARG A 11 4.67 18.44 -11.31
C ARG A 11 3.32 18.01 -11.88
N PHE A 12 2.22 18.18 -11.14
CA PHE A 12 0.89 17.80 -11.58
C PHE A 12 0.03 19.04 -11.66
N GLU A 13 -0.36 19.42 -12.87
CA GLU A 13 -1.21 20.57 -13.14
C GLU A 13 -2.47 20.15 -13.89
N TYR A 14 -3.52 20.95 -13.80
CA TYR A 14 -4.72 20.77 -14.61
C TYR A 14 -4.64 21.68 -15.83
N ASP A 15 -4.56 21.08 -17.02
CA ASP A 15 -4.64 21.83 -18.28
C ASP A 15 -6.11 22.11 -18.60
N TYR A 16 -6.52 23.37 -18.42
CA TYR A 16 -7.89 23.81 -18.67
C TYR A 16 -8.29 23.72 -20.15
N ASN A 17 -7.34 23.83 -21.09
CA ASN A 17 -7.66 23.80 -22.52
C ASN A 17 -8.00 22.38 -22.96
N LEU A 18 -7.23 21.40 -22.48
CA LEU A 18 -7.44 19.99 -22.75
C LEU A 18 -8.39 19.32 -21.74
N SER A 19 -8.81 20.04 -20.70
CA SER A 19 -9.65 19.55 -19.60
C SER A 19 -9.12 18.26 -18.97
N GLN A 20 -7.79 18.14 -18.84
CA GLN A 20 -7.12 16.94 -18.32
C GLN A 20 -5.97 17.31 -17.39
N HIS A 21 -5.64 16.43 -16.46
CA HIS A 21 -4.41 16.59 -15.68
C HIS A 21 -3.20 16.26 -16.56
N ARG A 22 -2.16 17.09 -16.50
CA ARG A 22 -0.87 16.88 -17.18
C ARG A 22 0.28 16.77 -16.18
N LYS A 23 1.27 15.92 -16.47
CA LYS A 23 2.55 15.88 -15.75
C LYS A 23 3.54 16.85 -16.39
N ILE A 24 4.17 17.68 -15.59
CA ILE A 24 5.29 18.53 -15.98
C ILE A 24 6.57 17.77 -15.72
N ASN A 25 7.20 17.29 -16.79
CA ASN A 25 8.46 16.54 -16.72
C ASN A 25 9.69 17.41 -17.04
N ASP A 26 9.57 18.73 -16.95
CA ASP A 26 10.67 19.66 -17.18
C ASP A 26 11.83 19.36 -16.21
N SER A 27 13.06 19.60 -16.69
CA SER A 27 14.25 19.37 -15.87
C SER A 27 14.28 20.35 -14.70
N TYR A 28 14.41 19.82 -13.49
CA TYR A 28 14.55 20.58 -12.25
C TYR A 28 15.64 19.95 -11.39
N SER A 29 16.74 20.68 -11.23
CA SER A 29 17.86 20.27 -10.39
C SER A 29 17.61 20.59 -8.92
N PHE A 30 18.11 19.73 -8.04
CA PHE A 30 18.11 19.95 -6.60
C PHE A 30 19.44 19.49 -6.02
N ASP A 31 19.88 20.19 -4.98
CA ASP A 31 21.21 20.00 -4.39
C ASP A 31 21.19 19.06 -3.19
N TYR A 32 22.33 18.45 -2.89
CA TYR A 32 22.46 17.60 -1.70
C TYR A 32 22.49 18.43 -0.41
N HIS A 33 23.07 19.63 -0.47
CA HIS A 33 23.06 20.61 0.62
C HIS A 33 22.19 21.80 0.21
N LEU A 34 21.25 22.17 1.07
CA LEU A 34 20.33 23.28 0.85
C LEU A 34 20.47 24.28 2.00
N ASP A 35 20.97 25.47 1.71
CA ASP A 35 21.03 26.57 2.67
C ASP A 35 19.83 27.49 2.49
N LEU A 36 18.98 27.57 3.51
CA LEU A 36 17.80 28.45 3.52
C LEU A 36 18.00 29.69 4.38
N SER A 37 19.22 29.96 4.83
CA SER A 37 19.50 31.07 5.74
C SER A 37 19.14 32.44 5.13
N GLU A 38 19.23 32.59 3.80
CA GLU A 38 18.85 33.82 3.10
C GLU A 38 17.33 34.12 3.13
N PHE A 39 16.50 33.10 3.36
CA PHE A 39 15.04 33.24 3.41
C PHE A 39 14.52 33.49 4.83
N LEU A 40 15.41 33.62 5.82
CA LEU A 40 15.04 33.98 7.19
C LEU A 40 14.95 35.49 7.35
N GLU A 41 13.93 35.95 8.07
CA GLU A 41 13.83 37.37 8.46
C GLU A 41 15.00 37.81 9.36
N ASN A 42 15.56 36.89 10.16
CA ASN A 42 16.68 37.14 11.06
C ASN A 42 17.78 36.07 10.86
N PRO A 43 18.79 36.33 10.01
CA PRO A 43 19.82 35.35 9.65
C PRO A 43 20.75 34.98 10.82
N ASP A 44 20.88 35.83 11.84
CA ASP A 44 21.78 35.63 12.99
C ASP A 44 21.26 34.59 14.02
N CYS A 45 20.03 34.10 13.88
CA CYS A 45 19.36 33.33 14.93
C CYS A 45 19.66 31.82 14.88
N SER A 46 19.95 31.27 13.70
CA SER A 46 20.27 29.84 13.52
C SER A 46 20.66 29.56 12.07
N SER A 47 21.77 28.84 11.84
CA SER A 47 22.10 28.30 10.52
C SER A 47 20.99 27.35 10.05
N CYS A 48 20.31 27.69 8.95
CA CYS A 48 19.26 26.85 8.36
C CYS A 48 19.81 26.03 7.18
N SER A 49 20.85 25.26 7.48
CA SER A 49 21.48 24.31 6.55
C SER A 49 20.78 22.94 6.63
N TYR A 50 20.52 22.36 5.47
CA TYR A 50 19.81 21.10 5.31
C TYR A 50 20.59 20.13 4.43
N LYS A 51 20.45 18.84 4.72
CA LYS A 51 20.92 17.74 3.87
C LYS A 51 19.75 16.97 3.27
N LEU A 52 19.89 16.57 2.02
CA LEU A 52 18.90 15.76 1.32
C LEU A 52 18.89 14.33 1.88
N LEU A 53 17.76 13.94 2.46
CA LEU A 53 17.54 12.65 3.10
C LEU A 53 16.86 11.64 2.15
N SER A 54 15.83 12.09 1.44
CA SER A 54 15.02 11.22 0.58
C SER A 54 14.49 11.95 -0.64
N ILE A 55 14.35 11.21 -1.75
CA ILE A 55 13.85 11.67 -3.03
C ILE A 55 12.75 10.69 -3.45
N LEU A 56 11.52 11.19 -3.57
CA LEU A 56 10.39 10.39 -4.05
C LEU A 56 10.20 10.68 -5.53
N VAL A 57 10.13 9.60 -6.32
CA VAL A 57 10.17 9.64 -7.77
C VAL A 57 8.93 8.97 -8.32
N HIS A 58 8.37 9.59 -9.35
CA HIS A 58 7.22 9.06 -10.09
C HIS A 58 7.62 8.83 -11.54
N SER A 59 7.51 7.59 -11.98
CA SER A 59 7.69 7.19 -13.38
C SER A 59 6.35 6.96 -14.04
N GLY A 60 6.07 7.61 -15.17
CA GLY A 60 4.79 7.53 -15.87
C GLY A 60 3.98 8.83 -15.83
N ASP A 61 2.72 8.72 -16.25
CA ASP A 61 1.79 9.82 -16.50
C ASP A 61 0.80 10.00 -15.34
N ASN A 62 -0.11 10.96 -15.47
CA ASN A 62 -1.07 11.29 -14.41
C ASN A 62 -2.09 10.19 -14.11
N SER A 63 -2.37 9.32 -15.07
CA SER A 63 -3.35 8.23 -14.94
C SER A 63 -2.73 6.92 -14.48
N SER A 64 -1.42 6.73 -14.70
CA SER A 64 -0.72 5.49 -14.43
C SER A 64 0.77 5.77 -14.25
N GLY A 65 1.34 5.22 -13.20
CA GLY A 65 2.76 5.30 -12.96
C GLY A 65 3.21 4.44 -11.81
N HIS A 66 4.52 4.48 -11.59
CA HIS A 66 5.23 3.71 -10.61
C HIS A 66 5.96 4.64 -9.64
N TYR A 67 5.86 4.35 -8.35
CA TYR A 67 6.43 5.17 -7.29
C TYR A 67 7.61 4.45 -6.68
N VAL A 68 8.75 5.12 -6.67
CA VAL A 68 9.96 4.62 -6.02
C VAL A 68 10.53 5.70 -5.12
N SER A 69 11.30 5.30 -4.11
CA SER A 69 12.00 6.24 -3.25
C SER A 69 13.49 5.95 -3.22
N PHE A 70 14.28 7.02 -3.19
CA PHE A 70 15.71 6.97 -2.97
C PHE A 70 16.00 7.58 -1.61
N ILE A 71 16.65 6.84 -0.73
CA ILE A 71 16.92 7.28 0.65
C ILE A 71 18.41 7.14 0.93
N ASN A 72 18.96 8.11 1.64
CA ASN A 72 20.30 8.10 2.22
C ASN A 72 20.17 8.06 3.76
N PRO A 73 19.91 6.89 4.36
CA PRO A 73 19.40 6.79 5.73
C PRO A 73 20.37 7.36 6.78
N ALA A 74 21.68 7.15 6.57
CA ALA A 74 22.73 7.60 7.48
C ALA A 74 23.29 8.99 7.09
N LEU A 75 22.85 9.57 5.97
CA LEU A 75 23.39 10.81 5.41
C LEU A 75 24.92 10.78 5.19
N ASP A 76 25.45 9.59 4.89
CA ASP A 76 26.87 9.35 4.61
C ASP A 76 27.17 9.32 3.10
N GLY A 77 26.14 9.52 2.29
CA GLY A 77 26.21 9.52 0.82
C GLY A 77 25.90 8.15 0.22
N GLN A 78 25.54 7.15 1.03
CA GLN A 78 25.11 5.85 0.56
C GLN A 78 23.61 5.87 0.24
N TRP A 79 23.31 5.89 -1.05
CA TRP A 79 21.94 5.90 -1.55
C TRP A 79 21.40 4.49 -1.77
N PHE A 80 20.14 4.30 -1.42
CA PHE A 80 19.39 3.08 -1.64
C PHE A 80 18.10 3.41 -2.37
N LYS A 81 17.83 2.67 -3.44
CA LYS A 81 16.54 2.67 -4.14
C LYS A 81 15.63 1.65 -3.48
N PHE A 82 14.51 2.11 -2.99
CA PHE A 82 13.40 1.31 -2.47
C PHE A 82 12.32 1.26 -3.56
N ASP A 83 12.21 0.10 -4.19
CA ASP A 83 11.31 -0.21 -5.28
C ASP A 83 10.42 -1.37 -4.82
N ASP A 84 9.32 -1.04 -4.15
CA ASP A 84 8.41 -1.97 -3.48
C ASP A 84 9.13 -2.99 -2.57
N ASP A 85 9.19 -4.26 -2.98
CA ASP A 85 9.82 -5.36 -2.25
C ASP A 85 11.33 -5.46 -2.48
N VAL A 86 11.88 -4.68 -3.40
CA VAL A 86 13.28 -4.69 -3.79
C VAL A 86 14.00 -3.44 -3.28
N VAL A 87 15.04 -3.67 -2.47
CA VAL A 87 15.93 -2.60 -2.00
C VAL A 87 17.33 -2.84 -2.57
N ALA A 88 17.85 -1.83 -3.28
CA ALA A 88 19.17 -1.91 -3.91
C ALA A 88 20.01 -0.66 -3.64
N ARG A 89 21.30 -0.84 -3.38
CA ARG A 89 22.25 0.27 -3.28
C ARG A 89 22.50 0.86 -4.68
N VAL A 90 22.52 2.18 -4.79
CA VAL A 90 22.70 2.92 -6.05
C VAL A 90 23.74 4.03 -5.92
N ALA A 91 24.24 4.54 -7.04
CA ALA A 91 25.11 5.71 -7.05
C ALA A 91 24.31 7.00 -6.73
N ALA A 92 24.98 8.00 -6.17
CA ALA A 92 24.35 9.30 -5.89
C ALA A 92 23.82 9.98 -7.16
N SER A 93 24.53 9.86 -8.28
CA SER A 93 24.09 10.35 -9.59
C SER A 93 22.78 9.70 -10.07
N ASP A 94 22.59 8.41 -9.75
CA ASP A 94 21.37 7.68 -10.09
C ASP A 94 20.19 8.10 -9.20
N ALA A 95 20.47 8.44 -7.95
CA ALA A 95 19.46 8.95 -7.01
C ALA A 95 19.07 10.41 -7.31
N MET A 96 20.02 11.24 -7.72
CA MET A 96 19.80 12.69 -7.91
C MET A 96 19.64 13.07 -9.39
N GLU A 97 20.73 13.10 -10.14
CA GLU A 97 20.80 13.68 -11.49
C GLU A 97 19.82 13.00 -12.47
N ARG A 98 19.69 11.67 -12.39
CA ARG A 98 18.73 10.92 -13.23
C ARG A 98 17.26 11.24 -12.94
N ASN A 99 16.97 11.85 -11.79
CA ASN A 99 15.62 12.16 -11.34
C ASN A 99 15.25 13.65 -11.47
N PHE A 100 16.10 14.47 -12.10
CA PHE A 100 15.77 15.87 -12.41
C PHE A 100 14.64 16.01 -13.44
N GLY A 101 14.43 14.99 -14.29
CA GLY A 101 13.48 15.04 -15.40
C GLY A 101 14.07 15.70 -16.65
N GLY A 102 13.27 15.73 -17.71
CA GLY A 102 13.64 16.33 -19.00
C GLY A 102 14.57 15.46 -19.85
N THR A 103 14.83 14.21 -19.46
CA THR A 103 15.64 13.26 -20.21
C THR A 103 14.83 12.60 -21.34
N GLN A 104 15.47 12.47 -22.50
CA GLN A 104 14.96 11.71 -23.65
C GLN A 104 15.66 10.34 -23.66
N ASP A 105 14.89 9.28 -23.95
CA ASP A 105 15.45 7.97 -24.25
C ASP A 105 16.21 8.00 -25.59
N ASP A 106 17.08 7.02 -25.82
CA ASP A 106 17.81 6.84 -27.09
C ASP A 106 16.88 6.66 -28.31
N ASP A 107 15.62 6.26 -28.08
CA ASP A 107 14.55 6.12 -29.10
C ASP A 107 13.77 7.44 -29.33
N GLY A 108 14.14 8.52 -28.65
CA GLY A 108 13.46 9.81 -28.73
C GLY A 108 12.13 9.90 -27.96
N SER A 109 11.73 8.83 -27.24
CA SER A 109 10.63 8.88 -26.28
C SER A 109 11.04 9.67 -25.04
N MET A 110 10.12 10.47 -24.49
CA MET A 110 10.39 11.21 -23.25
C MET A 110 10.37 10.26 -22.06
N TYR A 111 11.49 10.14 -21.35
CA TYR A 111 11.57 9.35 -20.13
C TYR A 111 10.78 10.08 -19.04
N ASN A 112 9.54 9.66 -18.79
CA ASN A 112 8.65 10.36 -17.87
C ASN A 112 8.91 9.99 -16.40
N THR A 113 10.17 10.02 -15.97
CA THR A 113 10.57 9.77 -14.59
C THR A 113 11.19 11.02 -14.00
N SER A 114 10.64 11.48 -12.89
CA SER A 114 11.14 12.67 -12.21
C SER A 114 10.77 12.66 -10.73
N ALA A 115 11.60 13.32 -9.92
CA ALA A 115 11.31 13.56 -8.51
C ALA A 115 10.08 14.46 -8.38
N TYR A 116 9.15 14.10 -7.50
CA TYR A 116 7.96 14.92 -7.20
C TYR A 116 7.94 15.39 -5.74
N MET A 117 8.74 14.80 -4.86
CA MET A 117 8.86 15.23 -3.47
C MET A 117 10.29 14.98 -2.98
N LEU A 118 10.83 15.97 -2.27
CA LEU A 118 12.15 15.93 -1.65
C LEU A 118 11.98 16.05 -0.14
N VAL A 119 12.76 15.28 0.61
CA VAL A 119 12.81 15.36 2.07
C VAL A 119 14.21 15.76 2.47
N TYR A 120 14.30 16.88 3.16
CA TYR A 120 15.52 17.44 3.71
C TYR A 120 15.47 17.38 5.24
N ILE A 121 16.63 17.30 5.87
CA ILE A 121 16.77 17.33 7.31
C ILE A 121 17.81 18.36 7.71
N ARG A 122 17.47 19.16 8.72
CA ARG A 122 18.31 20.24 9.23
C ARG A 122 19.51 19.64 9.95
N GLU A 123 20.69 20.16 9.65
CA GLU A 123 21.96 19.58 10.11
C GLU A 123 22.11 19.61 11.65
N ASP A 124 21.55 20.62 12.31
CA ASP A 124 21.58 20.79 13.77
C ASP A 124 20.74 19.75 14.53
N CYS A 125 19.65 19.26 13.94
CA CYS A 125 18.73 18.29 14.54
C CYS A 125 18.91 16.87 13.98
N GLN A 126 19.90 16.66 13.09
CA GLN A 126 20.13 15.38 12.42
C GLN A 126 20.26 14.22 13.41
N LYS A 127 21.02 14.41 14.50
CA LYS A 127 21.28 13.34 15.50
C LYS A 127 20.05 12.92 16.28
N ASP A 128 19.18 13.87 16.58
CA ASP A 128 17.95 13.60 17.35
C ASP A 128 16.89 12.96 16.45
N ALA A 129 16.77 13.44 15.21
CA ALA A 129 15.76 12.97 14.26
C ALA A 129 16.12 11.63 13.58
N LEU A 130 17.41 11.29 13.46
CA LEU A 130 17.90 10.02 12.90
C LEU A 130 18.61 9.16 13.95
N CYS A 131 18.16 9.21 15.20
CA CYS A 131 18.72 8.39 16.26
C CYS A 131 18.51 6.90 15.99
N ASP A 132 19.47 6.08 16.43
CA ASP A 132 19.36 4.63 16.34
C ASP A 132 18.24 4.13 17.26
N ILE A 133 17.30 3.37 16.69
CA ILE A 133 16.18 2.76 17.42
C ILE A 133 16.53 1.31 17.70
N ASN A 134 16.57 0.94 18.97
CA ASN A 134 16.85 -0.41 19.45
C ASN A 134 15.57 -1.18 19.76
N GLN A 135 15.68 -2.50 19.93
CA GLN A 135 14.52 -3.34 20.31
C GLN A 135 13.93 -2.95 21.68
N GLU A 136 14.76 -2.39 22.57
CA GLU A 136 14.35 -1.95 23.90
C GLU A 136 13.44 -0.71 23.86
N ASP A 137 13.53 0.08 22.80
CA ASP A 137 12.69 1.27 22.59
C ASP A 137 11.26 0.92 22.18
N ILE A 138 11.01 -0.35 21.80
CA ILE A 138 9.70 -0.83 21.35
C ILE A 138 8.88 -1.29 22.57
N PRO A 139 7.74 -0.65 22.88
CA PRO A 139 6.88 -1.04 23.99
C PRO A 139 6.40 -2.50 23.91
N GLN A 140 6.51 -3.24 25.03
CA GLN A 140 6.18 -4.68 25.10
C GLN A 140 4.72 -4.99 24.70
N ASN A 141 3.78 -4.09 25.02
CA ASN A 141 2.38 -4.25 24.64
C ASN A 141 2.18 -4.21 23.11
N LEU A 142 3.01 -3.45 22.39
CA LEU A 142 2.98 -3.42 20.92
C LEU A 142 3.57 -4.72 20.36
N ILE A 143 4.69 -5.20 20.89
CA ILE A 143 5.30 -6.47 20.48
C ILE A 143 4.30 -7.62 20.64
N ALA A 144 3.68 -7.74 21.82
CA ALA A 144 2.69 -8.77 22.09
C ALA A 144 1.48 -8.68 21.15
N ARG A 145 1.05 -7.45 20.80
CA ARG A 145 -0.04 -7.24 19.85
C ARG A 145 0.33 -7.69 18.44
N PHE A 146 1.51 -7.29 17.93
CA PHE A 146 1.97 -7.70 16.60
C PHE A 146 2.18 -9.22 16.50
N ASP A 147 2.68 -9.85 17.55
CA ASP A 147 2.83 -11.31 17.61
C ASP A 147 1.47 -12.03 17.56
N TYR A 148 0.46 -11.48 18.26
CA TYR A 148 -0.90 -12.00 18.19
C TYR A 148 -1.48 -11.86 16.77
N ASP A 149 -1.37 -10.67 16.18
CA ASP A 149 -1.88 -10.38 14.84
C ASP A 149 -1.18 -11.26 13.78
N LYS A 150 0.13 -11.48 13.91
CA LYS A 150 0.90 -12.40 13.05
C LYS A 150 0.42 -13.84 13.18
N LYS A 151 0.20 -14.35 14.40
CA LYS A 151 -0.33 -15.71 14.64
C LYS A 151 -1.74 -15.85 14.07
N TYR A 152 -2.58 -14.83 14.22
CA TYR A 152 -3.93 -14.81 13.67
C TYR A 152 -3.92 -14.87 12.14
N LEU A 153 -3.06 -14.08 11.48
CA LEU A 153 -2.91 -14.09 10.02
C LEU A 153 -2.38 -15.44 9.51
N LEU A 154 -1.42 -16.05 10.20
CA LEU A 154 -0.91 -17.37 9.86
C LEU A 154 -1.99 -18.44 10.00
N LYS A 155 -2.78 -18.40 11.07
CA LYS A 155 -3.92 -19.30 11.25
C LYS A 155 -4.94 -19.15 10.13
N ARG A 156 -5.34 -17.91 9.79
CA ARG A 156 -6.26 -17.66 8.66
C ARG A 156 -5.72 -18.16 7.34
N ARG A 157 -4.42 -18.00 7.08
CA ARG A 157 -3.78 -18.54 5.88
C ARG A 157 -3.83 -20.06 5.87
N GLN A 158 -3.55 -20.72 7.00
CA GLN A 158 -3.66 -22.17 7.12
C GLN A 158 -5.12 -22.62 6.92
N ASP A 159 -6.09 -21.98 7.56
CA ASP A 159 -7.51 -22.29 7.39
C ASP A 159 -7.94 -22.11 5.93
N MET A 160 -7.45 -21.08 5.22
CA MET A 160 -7.72 -20.91 3.78
C MET A 160 -7.13 -22.04 2.94
N ILE A 161 -5.92 -22.51 3.26
CA ILE A 161 -5.28 -23.65 2.57
C ILE A 161 -6.01 -24.95 2.88
N ASP A 162 -6.39 -25.17 4.15
CA ASP A 162 -7.12 -26.37 4.58
C ASP A 162 -8.56 -26.40 4.04
N ASN A 163 -9.15 -25.22 3.80
CA ASN A 163 -10.44 -25.06 3.16
C ASN A 163 -10.33 -25.01 1.63
N ASP A 164 -9.13 -24.96 1.06
CA ASP A 164 -8.95 -24.95 -0.39
C ASP A 164 -9.44 -26.28 -0.98
N GLY A 165 -10.32 -26.20 -1.97
CA GLY A 165 -11.00 -27.37 -2.53
C GLY A 165 -12.16 -27.94 -1.68
N PHE A 166 -12.58 -27.26 -0.60
CA PHE A 166 -13.83 -27.58 0.11
C PHE A 166 -14.93 -26.56 -0.18
N VAL A 167 -16.17 -27.05 -0.27
CA VAL A 167 -17.38 -26.22 -0.39
C VAL A 167 -18.30 -26.57 0.77
N ASP A 168 -18.75 -25.55 1.48
CA ASP A 168 -19.79 -25.67 2.49
C ASP A 168 -21.16 -25.50 1.82
N ILE A 169 -21.97 -26.56 1.83
CA ILE A 169 -23.35 -26.52 1.34
C ILE A 169 -24.26 -26.42 2.56
N GLN A 170 -25.03 -25.33 2.61
CA GLN A 170 -26.09 -25.17 3.59
C GLN A 170 -27.37 -25.79 3.04
N ILE A 171 -27.93 -26.77 3.76
CA ILE A 171 -29.18 -27.43 3.37
C ILE A 171 -30.29 -26.91 4.25
N ILE A 172 -31.36 -26.43 3.61
CA ILE A 172 -32.57 -25.92 4.26
C ILE A 172 -33.73 -26.80 3.81
N LEU A 173 -34.46 -27.37 4.77
CA LEU A 173 -35.59 -28.25 4.51
C LEU A 173 -36.92 -27.53 4.76
N THR A 174 -38.01 -28.06 4.20
CA THR A 174 -39.37 -27.52 4.39
C THR A 174 -39.77 -27.42 5.86
N ASP A 175 -39.29 -28.34 6.69
CA ASP A 175 -39.56 -28.36 8.14
C ASP A 175 -38.90 -27.17 8.87
N ASP A 176 -37.81 -26.63 8.32
CA ASP A 176 -37.11 -25.48 8.90
C ASP A 176 -37.91 -24.17 8.72
N PHE A 177 -38.81 -24.12 7.73
CA PHE A 177 -39.71 -22.97 7.50
C PHE A 177 -40.92 -22.95 8.45
N HIS A 178 -41.33 -24.11 8.99
CA HIS A 178 -42.52 -24.18 9.85
C HIS A 178 -42.31 -23.54 11.24
N ILE A 179 -41.06 -23.30 11.65
CA ILE A 179 -40.73 -22.75 12.97
C ILE A 179 -40.75 -21.22 12.98
N GLN A 180 -40.68 -20.55 11.81
CA GLN A 180 -40.63 -19.09 11.72
C GLN A 180 -41.76 -18.56 10.83
N GLN A 181 -42.86 -18.14 11.44
CA GLN A 181 -44.05 -17.59 10.75
C GLN A 181 -43.80 -16.25 10.00
N THR A 182 -42.55 -15.78 9.88
CA THR A 182 -42.23 -14.42 9.42
C THR A 182 -41.12 -14.34 8.38
N ILE A 183 -40.49 -15.46 7.97
CA ILE A 183 -39.32 -15.44 7.08
C ILE A 183 -39.62 -16.21 5.79
N CYS A 184 -39.46 -15.54 4.65
CA CYS A 184 -39.66 -16.09 3.31
C CYS A 184 -38.32 -16.58 2.71
N LEU A 185 -38.39 -17.45 1.69
CA LEU A 185 -37.23 -17.89 0.88
C LEU A 185 -36.42 -16.71 0.31
N THR A 186 -37.08 -15.60 -0.03
CA THR A 186 -36.44 -14.38 -0.53
C THR A 186 -35.63 -13.65 0.55
N ASP A 187 -36.02 -13.75 1.81
CA ASP A 187 -35.34 -13.09 2.92
C ASP A 187 -34.01 -13.80 3.25
N LEU A 188 -33.95 -15.13 3.07
CA LEU A 188 -32.71 -15.93 3.21
C LEU A 188 -31.67 -15.71 2.10
N ILE A 189 -32.09 -15.23 0.93
CA ILE A 189 -31.18 -14.98 -0.20
C ILE A 189 -30.61 -13.55 -0.11
N CYS A 190 -31.39 -12.61 0.45
CA CYS A 190 -31.01 -11.20 0.58
C CYS A 190 -30.25 -10.88 1.87
N GLU A 191 -30.47 -11.62 2.96
CA GLU A 191 -29.75 -11.48 4.23
C GLU A 191 -28.97 -12.75 4.56
N ASN A 192 -27.92 -12.64 5.39
CA ASN A 192 -27.03 -13.75 5.73
C ASN A 192 -27.83 -14.90 6.41
N PRO A 193 -28.12 -16.01 5.71
CA PRO A 193 -29.13 -17.00 6.15
C PRO A 193 -28.72 -17.76 7.43
N VAL A 194 -27.49 -17.58 7.87
CA VAL A 194 -26.84 -18.22 9.03
C VAL A 194 -27.33 -17.66 10.37
N GLU A 195 -27.84 -16.43 10.42
CA GLU A 195 -28.38 -15.82 11.65
C GLU A 195 -29.86 -16.11 11.85
N LEU A 196 -30.60 -16.34 10.76
CA LEU A 196 -32.05 -16.50 10.79
C LEU A 196 -32.48 -17.92 11.18
N LEU A 197 -31.70 -18.96 10.84
CA LEU A 197 -32.07 -20.35 11.11
C LEU A 197 -31.46 -20.90 12.41
N GLN A 198 -32.31 -21.32 13.36
CA GLN A 198 -31.86 -21.95 14.62
C GLN A 198 -31.23 -23.34 14.42
N ASN A 199 -31.62 -24.07 13.37
CA ASN A 199 -31.09 -25.39 13.02
C ASN A 199 -30.09 -25.29 11.87
N LYS A 200 -28.79 -25.24 12.20
CA LYS A 200 -27.71 -25.21 11.21
C LYS A 200 -27.42 -26.64 10.73
N ARG A 201 -27.86 -26.98 9.51
CA ARG A 201 -27.40 -28.18 8.79
C ARG A 201 -26.44 -27.76 7.68
N CYS A 202 -25.15 -27.71 8.01
CA CYS A 202 -24.08 -27.45 7.05
C CYS A 202 -23.37 -28.78 6.74
N LEU A 203 -23.23 -29.10 5.46
CA LEU A 203 -22.44 -30.24 5.00
C LEU A 203 -21.24 -29.72 4.21
N ARG A 204 -20.06 -30.12 4.65
CA ARG A 204 -18.79 -29.77 4.03
C ARG A 204 -18.37 -30.87 3.06
N PHE A 205 -18.12 -30.51 1.81
CA PHE A 205 -17.79 -31.46 0.74
C PHE A 205 -16.51 -31.09 0.02
N VAL A 206 -15.83 -32.09 -0.53
CA VAL A 206 -14.73 -31.88 -1.47
C VAL A 206 -15.31 -31.42 -2.81
N GLN A 207 -14.79 -30.34 -3.38
CA GLN A 207 -15.32 -29.69 -4.58
C GLN A 207 -15.41 -30.65 -5.79
N ALA A 208 -14.53 -31.66 -5.88
CA ALA A 208 -14.57 -32.71 -6.90
C ALA A 208 -15.79 -33.65 -6.79
N GLN A 209 -16.41 -33.78 -5.62
CA GLN A 209 -17.60 -34.62 -5.39
C GLN A 209 -18.92 -33.87 -5.65
N HIS A 210 -18.87 -32.57 -5.91
CA HIS A 210 -20.04 -31.70 -6.04
C HIS A 210 -21.04 -32.20 -7.09
N ALA A 211 -20.55 -32.65 -8.26
CA ALA A 211 -21.40 -33.17 -9.33
C ALA A 211 -22.07 -34.52 -8.98
N GLU A 212 -21.42 -35.34 -8.17
CA GLU A 212 -21.93 -36.65 -7.78
C GLU A 212 -22.99 -36.52 -6.67
N ILE A 213 -22.77 -35.61 -5.72
CA ILE A 213 -23.73 -35.26 -4.66
C ILE A 213 -24.99 -34.65 -5.27
N PHE A 214 -24.88 -33.65 -6.14
CA PHE A 214 -26.04 -33.09 -6.84
C PHE A 214 -26.78 -34.15 -7.67
N ARG A 215 -26.08 -35.12 -8.29
CA ARG A 215 -26.72 -36.23 -9.00
C ARG A 215 -27.47 -37.18 -8.07
N VAL A 216 -26.94 -37.48 -6.89
CA VAL A 216 -27.61 -38.35 -5.89
C VAL A 216 -28.82 -37.65 -5.30
N PHE A 217 -28.70 -36.36 -4.99
CA PHE A 217 -29.80 -35.55 -4.47
C PHE A 217 -30.88 -35.32 -5.53
N ALA A 218 -30.52 -34.94 -6.77
CA ALA A 218 -31.49 -34.73 -7.86
C ALA A 218 -32.25 -36.00 -8.29
N ARG A 219 -31.70 -37.18 -8.02
CA ARG A 219 -32.39 -38.46 -8.24
C ARG A 219 -33.39 -38.81 -7.14
N ARG A 220 -33.35 -38.16 -5.98
CA ARG A 220 -34.21 -38.47 -4.80
C ARG A 220 -35.09 -37.32 -4.34
N LEU A 221 -34.79 -36.08 -4.70
CA LEU A 221 -35.53 -34.87 -4.33
C LEU A 221 -35.88 -34.09 -5.59
N ALA A 222 -37.17 -33.76 -5.76
CA ALA A 222 -37.64 -32.86 -6.79
C ALA A 222 -37.15 -31.45 -6.46
N TYR A 223 -36.11 -30.99 -7.15
CA TYR A 223 -35.68 -29.60 -7.08
C TYR A 223 -36.64 -28.74 -7.91
N ALA A 224 -37.32 -27.78 -7.28
CA ALA A 224 -37.87 -26.65 -8.00
C ALA A 224 -36.71 -25.70 -8.31
N LEU A 225 -36.42 -25.52 -9.61
CA LEU A 225 -35.60 -24.42 -10.11
C LEU A 225 -36.34 -23.09 -9.92
#